data_AF-A0A7K7X247-F1
#
_entry.id   AF-A0A7K7X247-F1
#
_cell.length_a   1.000
_cell.length_b   1.000
_cell.length_c   1.000
_cell.angle_alpha   90.00
_cell.angle_beta   90.00
_cell.angle_gamma   90.00
#
_symmetry.space_group_name_H-M   'P 1'
#
loop_
_entity.id
_entity.type
_entity.pdbx_description
1 polymer ?
#
loop_
_entity_poly.entity_id
_entity_poly.type
_entity_poly.pdbx_seq_one_letter_code
_entity_poly.pdbx_strand_id
1 'polypeptide(L)'
;EESEEGRKTLHSLCKKLSEDVSRKNFYWKLSKGVGPIAQYQRERLHTGSAVLAKPCCSSFTEESSASFARADEVGPFLLIECSAQQLCWQLTLLQQEVFHKCHPVHFLNSRALGVKDKCVAVPKAVSADTVSLKVCNLFLSKCIQDQYLLQLLKNADSISTWVAAEIVTCHTTKRQVSLLSKFLLIAKCCYEQRNFATAMQILAGLENLIVRQLPAWKILPAKVAEIMEELKAVEVFLKSDSLCLMEGDRFKTLPTIPSAHVLAMHVQQLETGGFTMTNGAHKWTKLRNIAKVVSQVHAFQENPYTYAPDFKLQSYLRQRITRFKDADISALAADNCANFHQIPAEKHSRKIQDTLRRMKATFQ
;
A
#
# COMPACT_ATOMS: atom_id res chain seq x y z
N GLU A 1 -6.99 38.71 10.48
CA GLU A 1 -8.19 37.82 10.44
C GLU A 1 -8.34 37.06 9.12
N GLU A 2 -7.78 37.54 8.00
CA GLU A 2 -7.88 36.90 6.67
C GLU A 2 -7.29 35.47 6.53
N SER A 3 -6.28 35.09 7.34
CA SER A 3 -5.69 33.73 7.28
C SER A 3 -6.60 32.63 7.87
N GLU A 4 -7.54 33.01 8.75
CA GLU A 4 -8.44 32.05 9.39
C GLU A 4 -9.67 31.74 8.52
N GLU A 5 -10.16 32.73 7.76
CA GLU A 5 -11.24 32.55 6.78
C GLU A 5 -10.82 31.67 5.59
N GLY A 6 -9.57 31.79 5.11
CA GLY A 6 -9.01 30.92 4.07
C GLY A 6 -8.91 29.44 4.49
N ARG A 7 -8.63 29.17 5.77
CA ARG A 7 -8.61 27.79 6.30
C ARG A 7 -10.02 27.24 6.52
N LYS A 8 -10.97 28.07 6.93
CA LYS A 8 -12.39 27.69 7.09
C LYS A 8 -13.04 27.39 5.74
N THR A 9 -12.68 28.13 4.68
CA THR A 9 -13.15 27.88 3.30
C THR A 9 -12.53 26.62 2.69
N LEU A 10 -11.23 26.37 2.89
CA LEU A 10 -10.61 25.10 2.47
C LEU A 10 -11.15 23.89 3.25
N HIS A 11 -11.32 24.00 4.56
CA HIS A 11 -11.94 22.95 5.37
C HIS A 11 -13.41 22.70 4.97
N SER A 12 -14.15 23.74 4.59
CA SER A 12 -15.51 23.64 4.05
C SER A 12 -15.54 22.97 2.67
N LEU A 13 -14.57 23.28 1.79
CA LEU A 13 -14.42 22.66 0.48
C LEU A 13 -13.97 21.19 0.59
N CYS A 14 -13.03 20.87 1.47
CA CYS A 14 -12.63 19.50 1.78
C CYS A 14 -13.78 18.70 2.41
N LYS A 15 -14.60 19.33 3.27
CA LYS A 15 -15.81 18.71 3.83
C LYS A 15 -16.89 18.50 2.76
N LYS A 16 -17.07 19.44 1.82
CA LYS A 16 -17.97 19.25 0.66
C LYS A 16 -17.46 18.16 -0.28
N LEU A 17 -16.14 18.06 -0.50
CA LEU A 17 -15.53 16.97 -1.26
C LEU A 17 -15.63 15.62 -0.51
N SER A 18 -15.48 15.61 0.81
CA SER A 18 -15.69 14.42 1.67
C SER A 18 -17.15 13.98 1.68
N GLU A 19 -18.08 14.93 1.77
CA GLU A 19 -19.52 14.67 1.63
C GLU A 19 -19.90 14.29 0.20
N ASP A 20 -19.27 14.83 -0.84
CA ASP A 20 -19.50 14.44 -2.24
C ASP A 20 -18.86 13.09 -2.57
N VAL A 21 -17.74 12.70 -1.95
CA VAL A 21 -17.16 11.35 -2.03
C VAL A 21 -17.96 10.35 -1.17
N SER A 22 -18.59 10.81 -0.09
CA SER A 22 -19.50 10.00 0.72
C SER A 22 -20.91 9.89 0.12
N ARG A 23 -21.41 10.90 -0.60
CA ARG A 23 -22.70 10.92 -1.33
C ARG A 23 -22.56 10.26 -2.70
N LYS A 24 -21.44 10.50 -3.40
CA LYS A 24 -20.90 9.55 -4.38
C LYS A 24 -20.26 8.39 -3.63
N ASN A 25 -21.05 7.70 -2.81
CA ASN A 25 -20.92 6.26 -2.74
C ASN A 25 -20.76 5.83 -4.20
N PHE A 26 -19.57 5.40 -4.59
CA PHE A 26 -19.35 4.74 -5.87
C PHE A 26 -20.31 3.57 -5.83
N TYR A 27 -21.48 3.76 -6.46
CA TYR A 27 -22.58 2.82 -6.46
C TYR A 27 -22.11 1.63 -7.29
N TRP A 28 -21.30 0.78 -6.66
CA TRP A 28 -21.06 -0.55 -7.13
C TRP A 28 -22.39 -1.28 -6.98
N LYS A 29 -23.23 -1.23 -8.02
CA LYS A 29 -24.38 -2.14 -8.13
C LYS A 29 -23.83 -3.55 -8.13
N LEU A 30 -23.83 -4.18 -6.96
CA LEU A 30 -23.76 -5.61 -6.79
C LEU A 30 -24.93 -6.21 -7.57
N SER A 31 -24.62 -6.96 -8.63
CA SER A 31 -25.60 -7.87 -9.22
C SER A 31 -26.02 -8.84 -8.12
N LYS A 32 -27.32 -8.90 -7.85
CA LYS A 32 -27.92 -9.80 -6.86
C LYS A 32 -27.58 -11.24 -7.22
N GLY A 33 -26.65 -11.84 -6.50
CA GLY A 33 -26.50 -13.29 -6.36
C GLY A 33 -27.09 -13.71 -5.03
N VAL A 34 -28.06 -14.61 -5.07
CA VAL A 34 -28.85 -15.11 -3.93
C VAL A 34 -27.93 -15.65 -2.82
N GLY A 35 -27.98 -15.03 -1.64
CA GLY A 35 -27.35 -15.55 -0.42
C GLY A 35 -28.38 -16.20 0.49
N PRO A 36 -28.06 -17.31 1.20
CA PRO A 36 -28.90 -17.81 2.28
C PRO A 36 -28.80 -16.91 3.52
N ILE A 37 -29.93 -16.79 4.20
CA ILE A 37 -30.21 -15.94 5.35
C ILE A 37 -29.40 -16.39 6.58
N ALA A 38 -28.64 -15.47 7.18
CA ALA A 38 -28.04 -15.65 8.50
C ALA A 38 -29.08 -15.35 9.59
N GLN A 39 -29.47 -16.36 10.37
CA GLN A 39 -30.23 -16.18 11.61
C GLN A 39 -29.27 -15.92 12.77
N TYR A 40 -29.45 -14.77 13.41
CA TYR A 40 -28.91 -14.46 14.73
C TYR A 40 -29.60 -15.33 15.79
N GLN A 41 -28.82 -15.96 16.68
CA GLN A 41 -29.29 -16.27 18.01
C GLN A 41 -28.28 -15.84 19.08
N ARG A 42 -28.81 -15.05 20.01
CA ARG A 42 -28.26 -14.72 21.32
C ARG A 42 -28.94 -15.65 22.30
N GLU A 43 -28.21 -16.46 23.07
CA GLU A 43 -28.46 -16.66 24.51
C GLU A 43 -27.48 -17.63 25.20
N ARG A 44 -27.01 -17.16 26.37
CA ARG A 44 -26.85 -17.83 27.66
C ARG A 44 -26.14 -19.19 27.81
N LEU A 45 -25.18 -19.18 28.73
CA LEU A 45 -24.54 -20.30 29.43
C LEU A 45 -25.50 -21.43 29.81
N HIS A 46 -25.13 -22.69 29.50
CA HIS A 46 -25.24 -23.84 30.41
C HIS A 46 -24.22 -24.94 30.05
N THR A 47 -23.73 -25.55 31.13
CA THR A 47 -22.76 -26.65 31.26
C THR A 47 -23.29 -27.98 30.71
N GLY A 48 -22.45 -28.81 30.08
CA GLY A 48 -22.71 -30.25 29.95
C GLY A 48 -22.26 -30.96 28.66
N SER A 49 -21.11 -31.66 28.77
CA SER A 49 -20.71 -32.94 28.15
C SER A 49 -20.81 -33.23 26.62
N ALA A 50 -19.62 -33.53 26.09
CA ALA A 50 -19.21 -34.29 24.90
C ALA A 50 -20.21 -35.21 24.17
N VAL A 51 -20.22 -35.09 22.83
CA VAL A 51 -20.24 -36.22 21.86
C VAL A 51 -19.46 -35.83 20.61
N LEU A 52 -18.55 -36.73 20.19
CA LEU A 52 -17.66 -36.66 19.04
C LEU A 52 -18.43 -36.91 17.72
N ALA A 53 -18.14 -36.15 16.65
CA ALA A 53 -18.46 -36.55 15.28
C ALA A 53 -17.29 -36.23 14.34
N LYS A 54 -16.84 -37.28 13.63
CA LYS A 54 -15.67 -37.35 12.75
C LYS A 54 -15.83 -36.58 11.43
N PRO A 55 -14.71 -36.20 10.78
CA PRO A 55 -14.69 -35.51 9.49
C PRO A 55 -14.76 -36.50 8.32
N CYS A 56 -15.45 -36.13 7.25
CA CYS A 56 -15.40 -36.83 5.97
C CYS A 56 -14.53 -36.04 4.99
N CYS A 57 -13.28 -36.48 4.81
CA CYS A 57 -12.53 -36.27 3.58
C CYS A 57 -12.01 -37.63 3.12
N SER A 58 -12.57 -38.11 2.02
CA SER A 58 -12.18 -39.33 1.32
C SER A 58 -10.79 -39.17 0.68
N SER A 59 -9.85 -39.97 1.19
CA SER A 59 -8.77 -40.69 0.50
C SER A 59 -8.35 -40.23 -0.91
N PHE A 60 -7.10 -39.78 -1.02
CA PHE A 60 -6.18 -40.27 -2.04
C PHE A 60 -4.86 -40.66 -1.36
N THR A 61 -4.48 -41.91 -1.58
CA THR A 61 -3.35 -42.64 -1.02
C THR A 61 -2.00 -42.11 -1.51
N GLU A 62 -1.01 -42.17 -0.61
CA GLU A 62 0.42 -42.02 -0.88
C GLU A 62 0.91 -43.04 -1.91
N GLU A 63 1.77 -42.59 -2.83
CA GLU A 63 2.95 -43.36 -3.20
C GLU A 63 4.04 -42.45 -3.80
N SER A 64 5.26 -42.95 -3.65
CA SER A 64 6.54 -42.25 -3.57
C SER A 64 7.11 -41.67 -4.86
N SER A 65 8.08 -40.77 -4.66
CA SER A 65 9.21 -40.44 -5.55
C SER A 65 8.91 -39.73 -6.87
N ALA A 66 9.14 -38.42 -6.88
CA ALA A 66 9.61 -37.71 -8.06
C ALA A 66 10.41 -36.47 -7.65
N SER A 67 11.73 -36.59 -7.81
CA SER A 67 12.71 -35.56 -8.16
C SER A 67 12.39 -34.10 -7.82
N PHE A 68 13.28 -33.48 -7.02
CA PHE A 68 13.45 -32.04 -6.91
C PHE A 68 13.66 -31.40 -8.29
N ALA A 69 12.58 -30.97 -8.94
CA ALA A 69 12.63 -30.03 -10.04
C ALA A 69 12.77 -28.61 -9.46
N ARG A 70 13.77 -27.89 -9.96
CA ARG A 70 14.17 -26.51 -9.64
C ARG A 70 13.03 -25.64 -9.07
N ALA A 71 13.22 -25.17 -7.84
CA ALA A 71 12.28 -24.31 -7.10
C ALA A 71 12.01 -22.92 -7.72
N ASP A 72 12.50 -22.64 -8.93
CA ASP A 72 12.34 -21.34 -9.61
C ASP A 72 11.08 -21.26 -10.49
N GLU A 73 10.46 -22.37 -10.91
CA GLU A 73 9.32 -22.33 -11.85
C GLU A 73 7.94 -22.39 -11.19
N VAL A 74 7.82 -23.00 -10.00
CA VAL A 74 6.51 -23.18 -9.33
C VAL A 74 5.99 -21.88 -8.69
N GLY A 75 6.88 -20.92 -8.43
CA GLY A 75 6.58 -19.70 -7.69
C GLY A 75 5.43 -18.87 -8.28
N PRO A 76 5.58 -18.27 -9.46
CA PRO A 76 4.59 -17.32 -9.99
C PRO A 76 3.29 -17.98 -10.50
N PHE A 77 3.15 -19.31 -10.42
CA PHE A 77 1.90 -20.02 -10.75
C PHE A 77 0.86 -19.86 -9.63
N LEU A 78 1.28 -20.01 -8.37
CA LEU A 78 0.38 -19.94 -7.21
C LEU A 78 -0.34 -18.59 -7.07
N LEU A 79 0.32 -17.47 -7.40
CA LEU A 79 -0.28 -16.14 -7.28
C LEU A 79 -1.43 -15.90 -8.26
N ILE A 80 -1.36 -16.50 -9.46
CA ILE A 80 -2.38 -16.34 -10.50
C ILE A 80 -3.58 -17.23 -10.18
N GLU A 81 -3.33 -18.44 -9.67
CA GLU A 81 -4.35 -19.42 -9.30
C GLU A 81 -5.20 -18.97 -8.10
N CYS A 82 -4.60 -18.36 -7.08
CA CYS A 82 -5.34 -17.85 -5.94
C CYS A 82 -6.31 -16.72 -6.33
N SER A 83 -7.50 -16.70 -5.75
CA SER A 83 -8.43 -15.58 -5.94
C SER A 83 -7.87 -14.28 -5.33
N ALA A 84 -8.25 -13.13 -5.90
CA ALA A 84 -7.85 -11.83 -5.36
C ALA A 84 -8.34 -11.63 -3.90
N GLN A 85 -9.50 -12.20 -3.57
CA GLN A 85 -10.06 -12.15 -2.22
C GLN A 85 -9.23 -12.96 -1.20
N GLN A 86 -8.83 -14.19 -1.55
CA GLN A 86 -7.95 -15.00 -0.69
C GLN A 86 -6.61 -14.28 -0.44
N LEU A 87 -5.99 -13.73 -1.49
CA LEU A 87 -4.75 -12.96 -1.37
C LEU A 87 -4.94 -11.71 -0.51
N CYS A 88 -6.03 -10.98 -0.70
CA CYS A 88 -6.39 -9.83 0.14
C CYS A 88 -6.48 -10.21 1.62
N TRP A 89 -7.20 -11.28 1.97
CA TRP A 89 -7.34 -11.73 3.36
C TRP A 89 -5.99 -12.10 3.97
N GLN A 90 -5.19 -12.89 3.28
CA GLN A 90 -3.89 -13.31 3.81
C GLN A 90 -2.92 -12.13 3.94
N LEU A 91 -2.84 -11.24 2.94
CA LEU A 91 -2.02 -10.02 3.03
C LEU A 91 -2.50 -9.11 4.17
N THR A 92 -3.81 -9.05 4.42
CA THR A 92 -4.38 -8.27 5.54
C THR A 92 -3.97 -8.84 6.89
N LEU A 93 -4.01 -10.17 7.08
CA LEU A 93 -3.54 -10.80 8.31
C LEU A 93 -2.03 -10.59 8.52
N LEU A 94 -1.22 -10.67 7.46
CA LEU A 94 0.22 -10.40 7.51
C LEU A 94 0.51 -8.95 7.91
N GLN A 95 -0.19 -7.99 7.28
CA GLN A 95 -0.05 -6.56 7.57
C GLN A 95 -0.54 -6.24 9.00
N GLN A 96 -1.62 -6.89 9.44
CA GLN A 96 -2.15 -6.77 10.79
C GLN A 96 -1.12 -7.16 11.85
N GLU A 97 -0.42 -8.28 11.66
CA GLU A 97 0.59 -8.78 12.59
C GLU A 97 1.72 -7.78 12.83
N VAL A 98 2.18 -7.10 11.77
CA VAL A 98 3.23 -6.08 11.88
C VAL A 98 2.67 -4.78 12.49
N PHE A 99 1.44 -4.40 12.13
CA PHE A 99 0.80 -3.20 12.65
C PHE A 99 0.52 -3.27 14.16
N HIS A 100 0.13 -4.42 14.69
CA HIS A 100 -0.15 -4.61 16.12
C HIS A 100 1.09 -4.45 17.01
N LYS A 101 2.30 -4.59 16.46
CA LYS A 101 3.55 -4.37 17.19
C LYS A 101 3.85 -2.87 17.38
N CYS A 102 3.15 -1.99 16.68
CA CYS A 102 3.39 -0.56 16.75
C CYS A 102 2.57 0.11 17.86
N HIS A 103 3.22 0.83 18.76
CA HIS A 103 2.57 1.71 19.73
C HIS A 103 2.41 3.13 19.15
N PRO A 104 1.37 3.90 19.51
CA PRO A 104 1.19 5.30 19.10
C PRO A 104 2.45 6.16 19.24
N VAL A 105 3.24 5.95 20.30
CA VAL A 105 4.48 6.68 20.57
C VAL A 105 5.53 6.53 19.47
N HIS A 106 5.55 5.40 18.74
CA HIS A 106 6.54 5.15 17.67
C HIS A 106 6.35 6.08 16.47
N PHE A 107 5.19 6.70 16.31
CA PHE A 107 4.92 7.66 15.23
C PHE A 107 5.44 9.07 15.53
N LEU A 108 5.72 9.38 16.80
CA LEU A 108 6.24 10.68 17.24
C LEU A 108 7.72 10.85 16.88
N ASN A 109 8.11 12.06 16.48
CA ASN A 109 9.44 12.43 15.99
C ASN A 109 9.99 11.52 14.87
N SER A 110 9.12 10.89 14.08
CA SER A 110 9.55 9.96 13.04
C SER A 110 10.54 10.59 12.04
N ARG A 111 10.50 11.93 11.84
CA ARG A 111 11.49 12.67 11.04
C ARG A 111 12.92 12.57 11.59
N ALA A 112 13.09 12.60 12.92
CA ALA A 112 14.38 12.46 13.56
C ALA A 112 14.96 11.04 13.38
N LEU A 113 14.09 10.04 13.17
CA LEU A 113 14.47 8.67 12.82
C LEU A 113 14.74 8.47 11.32
N GLY A 114 14.71 9.54 10.52
CA GLY A 114 14.95 9.48 9.08
C GLY A 114 13.73 9.11 8.23
N VAL A 115 12.52 9.06 8.80
CA VAL A 115 11.28 8.87 8.02
C VAL A 115 11.00 10.14 7.21
N LYS A 116 11.15 10.03 5.89
CA LYS A 116 10.90 11.13 4.94
C LYS A 116 9.51 11.02 4.34
N ASP A 117 8.89 12.16 4.08
CA ASP A 117 7.70 12.22 3.25
C ASP A 117 8.10 11.95 1.80
N LYS A 118 7.56 10.88 1.19
CA LYS A 118 7.82 10.52 -0.20
C LYS A 118 7.15 11.48 -1.20
N CYS A 119 6.30 12.41 -0.74
CA CYS A 119 5.61 13.37 -1.61
C CYS A 119 6.51 14.41 -2.28
N VAL A 120 7.82 14.44 -2.00
CA VAL A 120 8.78 15.30 -2.71
C VAL A 120 9.89 14.46 -3.29
N ALA A 121 9.79 14.13 -4.58
CA ALA A 121 10.94 13.70 -5.37
C ALA A 121 11.90 14.90 -5.49
N VAL A 122 12.85 15.00 -4.55
CA VAL A 122 13.98 15.91 -4.70
C VAL A 122 14.90 15.33 -5.77
N PRO A 123 15.23 16.06 -6.85
CA PRO A 123 16.24 15.62 -7.79
C PRO A 123 17.56 15.44 -7.04
N LYS A 124 18.20 14.28 -7.22
CA LYS A 124 19.50 13.99 -6.64
C LYS A 124 20.55 14.82 -7.37
N ALA A 125 20.85 16.02 -6.85
CA ALA A 125 22.03 16.77 -7.24
C ALA A 125 22.49 17.74 -6.13
N VAL A 126 23.80 17.65 -5.86
CA VAL A 126 24.72 18.61 -5.21
C VAL A 126 24.85 18.59 -3.67
N SER A 127 26.11 18.33 -3.30
CA SER A 127 26.87 18.45 -2.04
C SER A 127 26.14 18.58 -0.70
N ALA A 128 26.54 17.66 0.20
CA ALA A 128 26.35 17.76 1.63
C ALA A 128 27.10 18.98 2.20
N ASP A 129 26.37 20.07 2.42
CA ASP A 129 26.69 21.02 3.48
C ASP A 129 25.62 20.89 4.56
N THR A 130 26.00 20.20 5.63
CA THR A 130 25.18 19.92 6.80
C THR A 130 25.06 21.19 7.63
N VAL A 131 24.17 22.12 7.24
CA VAL A 131 23.68 23.14 8.16
C VAL A 131 22.81 22.40 9.17
N SER A 132 23.38 22.11 10.34
CA SER A 132 22.70 21.54 11.49
C SER A 132 21.66 22.53 12.03
N LEU A 133 20.54 22.66 11.33
CA LEU A 133 19.32 23.23 11.89
C LEU A 133 18.92 22.35 13.07
N LYS A 134 19.05 22.90 14.28
CA LYS A 134 18.62 22.28 15.52
C LYS A 134 17.13 21.96 15.39
N VAL A 135 16.81 20.73 15.00
CA VAL A 135 15.43 20.28 14.80
C VAL A 135 14.74 20.42 16.15
N CYS A 136 13.73 21.27 16.22
CA CYS A 136 12.90 21.46 17.40
C CYS A 136 12.09 20.18 17.64
N ASN A 137 12.70 19.19 18.30
CA ASN A 137 12.03 17.94 18.64
C ASN A 137 11.15 18.16 19.87
N LEU A 138 9.93 17.60 19.82
CA LEU A 138 9.01 17.61 20.95
C LEU A 138 9.57 16.80 22.13
N PHE A 139 10.45 15.84 21.85
CA PHE A 139 11.06 14.96 22.84
C PHE A 139 12.59 15.01 22.71
N LEU A 140 13.27 14.91 23.86
CA LEU A 140 14.73 15.01 23.98
C LEU A 140 15.44 14.06 22.98
N SER A 141 16.58 14.51 22.45
CA SER A 141 17.47 13.75 21.55
C SER A 141 17.99 12.41 22.11
N LYS A 142 17.70 12.10 23.37
CA LYS A 142 18.08 10.86 24.06
C LYS A 142 17.00 9.76 24.01
N CYS A 143 15.86 9.99 23.37
CA CYS A 143 14.80 8.98 23.29
C CYS A 143 15.20 7.88 22.29
N ILE A 144 15.67 6.74 22.80
CA ILE A 144 15.81 5.52 22.02
C ILE A 144 14.38 5.00 21.78
N GLN A 145 13.84 5.27 20.60
CA GLN A 145 12.55 4.70 20.19
C GLN A 145 12.77 3.33 19.56
N ASP A 146 11.89 2.40 19.90
CA ASP A 146 11.87 1.08 19.27
C ASP A 146 11.63 1.18 17.77
N GLN A 147 12.26 0.29 17.01
CA GLN A 147 12.28 0.35 15.55
C GLN A 147 11.01 -0.22 14.89
N TYR A 148 9.90 -0.38 15.64
CA TYR A 148 8.67 -0.98 15.10
C TYR A 148 8.06 -0.18 13.96
N LEU A 149 8.05 1.16 14.04
CA LEU A 149 7.61 2.00 12.92
C LEU A 149 8.51 1.79 11.69
N LEU A 150 9.83 1.76 11.88
CA LEU A 150 10.78 1.56 10.78
C LEU A 150 10.59 0.19 10.13
N GLN A 151 10.32 -0.85 10.94
CA GLN A 151 9.99 -2.18 10.44
C GLN A 151 8.68 -2.18 9.65
N LEU A 152 7.64 -1.49 10.14
CA LEU A 152 6.36 -1.35 9.45
C LEU A 152 6.51 -0.63 8.10
N LEU A 153 7.29 0.45 8.05
CA LEU A 153 7.58 1.20 6.83
C LEU A 153 8.43 0.38 5.85
N LYS A 154 9.46 -0.33 6.34
CA LYS A 154 10.27 -1.24 5.52
C LYS A 154 9.45 -2.39 4.94
N ASN A 155 8.49 -2.92 5.71
CA ASN A 155 7.55 -3.94 5.22
C ASN A 155 6.67 -3.37 4.09
N ALA A 156 6.18 -2.14 4.26
CA ALA A 156 5.41 -1.46 3.21
C ALA A 156 6.21 -1.33 1.91
N ASP A 157 7.48 -0.90 2.01
CA ASP A 157 8.39 -0.79 0.86
C ASP A 157 8.65 -2.15 0.22
N SER A 158 8.86 -3.20 1.04
CA SER A 158 9.08 -4.56 0.55
C SER A 158 7.88 -5.09 -0.26
N ILE A 159 6.64 -4.78 0.16
CA ILE A 159 5.43 -5.13 -0.57
C ILE A 159 5.35 -4.38 -1.90
N SER A 160 5.63 -3.07 -1.91
CA SER A 160 5.64 -2.28 -3.14
C SER A 160 6.70 -2.77 -4.14
N THR A 161 7.91 -3.06 -3.66
CA THR A 161 9.00 -3.62 -4.49
C THR A 161 8.65 -5.01 -5.01
N TRP A 162 8.04 -5.86 -4.18
CA TRP A 162 7.55 -7.17 -4.59
C TRP A 162 6.53 -7.08 -5.73
N VAL A 163 5.51 -6.23 -5.58
CA VAL A 163 4.48 -6.02 -6.63
C VAL A 163 5.13 -5.59 -7.93
N ALA A 164 6.04 -4.60 -7.89
CA ALA A 164 6.74 -4.13 -9.08
C ALA A 164 7.60 -5.23 -9.72
N ALA A 165 8.37 -5.95 -8.90
CA ALA A 165 9.27 -7.02 -9.35
C ALA A 165 8.51 -8.18 -10.01
N GLU A 166 7.39 -8.63 -9.43
CA GLU A 166 6.54 -9.68 -10.00
C GLU A 166 6.06 -9.35 -11.41
N ILE A 167 5.71 -8.09 -11.65
CA ILE A 167 5.19 -7.65 -12.94
C ILE A 167 6.34 -7.55 -13.95
N VAL A 168 7.45 -6.90 -13.61
CA VAL A 168 8.55 -6.67 -14.57
C VAL A 168 9.35 -7.94 -14.88
N THR A 169 9.29 -8.97 -14.04
CA THR A 169 9.95 -10.26 -14.29
C THR A 169 9.12 -11.20 -15.17
N CYS A 170 7.90 -10.82 -15.56
CA CYS A 170 7.05 -11.65 -16.41
C CYS A 170 7.52 -11.68 -17.88
N HIS A 171 7.89 -12.86 -18.38
CA HIS A 171 8.38 -13.06 -19.75
C HIS A 171 7.34 -12.92 -20.86
N THR A 172 6.06 -12.70 -20.55
CA THR A 172 5.01 -12.51 -21.56
C THR A 172 4.06 -11.37 -21.19
N THR A 173 3.65 -10.59 -22.19
CA THR A 173 2.69 -9.50 -22.00
C THR A 173 1.34 -10.02 -21.49
N LYS A 174 0.91 -11.22 -21.90
CA LYS A 174 -0.33 -11.85 -21.40
C LYS A 174 -0.26 -12.07 -19.88
N ARG A 175 0.88 -12.56 -19.37
CA ARG A 175 1.09 -12.76 -17.93
C ARG A 175 1.18 -11.43 -17.18
N GLN A 176 1.85 -10.43 -17.76
CA GLN A 176 1.90 -9.07 -17.20
C GLN A 176 0.49 -8.47 -17.03
N VAL A 177 -0.37 -8.56 -18.06
CA VAL A 177 -1.77 -8.08 -17.98
C VAL A 177 -2.55 -8.82 -16.91
N SER A 178 -2.35 -10.14 -16.78
CA SER A 178 -3.00 -10.94 -15.74
C SER A 178 -2.57 -10.54 -14.33
N LEU A 179 -1.27 -10.33 -14.10
CA LEU A 179 -0.76 -9.88 -12.80
C LEU A 179 -1.17 -8.45 -12.47
N LEU A 180 -1.10 -7.52 -13.43
CA LEU A 180 -1.60 -6.15 -13.26
C LEU A 180 -3.07 -6.16 -12.85
N SER A 181 -3.89 -6.94 -13.56
CA SER A 181 -5.31 -7.10 -13.20
C SER A 181 -5.48 -7.67 -11.80
N LYS A 182 -4.72 -8.72 -11.46
CA LYS A 182 -4.78 -9.38 -10.15
C LYS A 182 -4.44 -8.39 -9.03
N PHE A 183 -3.34 -7.65 -9.14
CA PHE A 183 -2.93 -6.69 -8.11
C PHE A 183 -3.91 -5.54 -7.94
N LEU A 184 -4.46 -5.00 -9.03
CA LEU A 184 -5.52 -3.98 -8.96
C LEU A 184 -6.77 -4.50 -8.24
N LEU A 185 -7.19 -5.73 -8.53
CA LEU A 185 -8.32 -6.36 -7.83
C LEU A 185 -8.03 -6.64 -6.36
N ILE A 186 -6.80 -7.05 -6.01
CA ILE A 186 -6.38 -7.20 -4.61
C ILE A 186 -6.43 -5.85 -3.90
N ALA A 187 -5.85 -4.80 -4.48
CA ALA A 187 -5.84 -3.46 -3.89
C ALA A 187 -7.24 -2.90 -3.67
N LYS A 188 -8.14 -3.10 -4.65
CA LYS A 188 -9.55 -2.77 -4.51
C LYS A 188 -10.20 -3.52 -3.34
N CYS A 189 -9.97 -4.84 -3.26
CA CYS A 189 -10.49 -5.65 -2.17
C CYS A 189 -9.94 -5.17 -0.81
N CYS A 190 -8.64 -4.84 -0.72
CA CYS A 190 -8.05 -4.28 0.50
C CYS A 190 -8.71 -2.95 0.89
N TYR A 191 -8.95 -2.05 -0.06
CA TYR A 191 -9.67 -0.80 0.17
C TYR A 191 -11.10 -1.04 0.69
N GLU A 192 -11.85 -1.93 0.05
CA GLU A 192 -13.23 -2.27 0.46
C GLU A 192 -13.28 -2.85 1.89
N GLN A 193 -12.27 -3.63 2.27
CA GLN A 193 -12.09 -4.19 3.62
C GLN A 193 -11.42 -3.22 4.60
N ARG A 194 -11.18 -1.96 4.22
CA ARG A 194 -10.51 -0.93 5.04
C ARG A 194 -9.07 -1.25 5.47
N ASN A 195 -8.40 -2.13 4.71
CA ASN A 195 -6.95 -2.28 4.76
C ASN A 195 -6.30 -1.28 3.80
N PHE A 196 -6.24 -0.01 4.25
CA PHE A 196 -5.65 1.08 3.47
C PHE A 196 -4.13 0.93 3.35
N ALA A 197 -3.46 0.31 4.31
CA ALA A 197 -2.02 0.07 4.24
C ALA A 197 -1.66 -0.75 2.98
N THR A 198 -2.22 -1.95 2.83
CA THR A 198 -1.88 -2.82 1.69
C THR A 198 -2.37 -2.26 0.37
N ALA A 199 -3.54 -1.60 0.35
CA ALA A 199 -4.01 -0.93 -0.86
C ALA A 199 -3.01 0.13 -1.37
N MET A 200 -2.50 0.99 -0.48
CA MET A 200 -1.50 2.01 -0.84
C MET A 200 -0.13 1.41 -1.18
N GLN A 201 0.27 0.32 -0.54
CA GLN A 201 1.52 -0.39 -0.86
C GLN A 201 1.48 -0.99 -2.27
N ILE A 202 0.36 -1.62 -2.65
CA ILE A 202 0.17 -2.14 -4.01
C ILE A 202 0.13 -1.00 -5.01
N LEU A 203 -0.61 0.09 -4.72
CA LEU A 203 -0.63 1.28 -5.55
C LEU A 203 0.79 1.81 -5.81
N ALA A 204 1.60 1.99 -4.77
CA ALA A 204 2.98 2.46 -4.90
C ALA A 204 3.87 1.53 -5.76
N GLY A 205 3.65 0.21 -5.70
CA GLY A 205 4.32 -0.74 -6.59
C GLY A 205 3.89 -0.59 -8.05
N LEU A 206 2.59 -0.36 -8.30
CA LEU A 206 2.03 -0.12 -9.63
C LEU A 206 2.42 1.25 -10.21
N GLU A 207 2.69 2.23 -9.35
CA GLU A 207 3.19 3.57 -9.71
C GLU A 207 4.70 3.62 -9.96
N ASN A 208 5.42 2.53 -9.72
CA ASN A 208 6.82 2.42 -10.11
C ASN A 208 6.98 2.80 -11.59
N LEU A 209 7.95 3.68 -11.88
CA LEU A 209 8.13 4.28 -13.20
C LEU A 209 8.21 3.22 -14.31
N ILE A 210 8.92 2.13 -14.06
CA ILE A 210 9.11 1.04 -15.04
C ILE A 210 7.80 0.31 -15.26
N VAL A 211 7.09 -0.02 -14.17
CA VAL A 211 5.77 -0.68 -14.25
C VAL A 211 4.80 0.19 -15.04
N ARG A 212 4.75 1.50 -14.78
CA ARG A 212 3.88 2.46 -15.49
C ARG A 212 4.17 2.56 -16.99
N GLN A 213 5.41 2.31 -17.41
CA GLN A 213 5.81 2.36 -18.82
C GLN A 213 5.54 1.06 -19.58
N LEU A 214 5.10 -0.01 -18.92
CA LEU A 214 4.84 -1.30 -19.58
C LEU A 214 3.73 -1.20 -20.64
N PRO A 215 3.87 -1.85 -21.80
CA PRO A 215 2.84 -1.87 -22.84
C PRO A 215 1.56 -2.58 -22.38
N ALA A 216 1.64 -3.43 -21.36
CA ALA A 216 0.51 -4.17 -20.79
C ALA A 216 -0.66 -3.27 -20.34
N TRP A 217 -0.39 -2.03 -19.91
CA TRP A 217 -1.44 -1.06 -19.55
C TRP A 217 -2.39 -0.74 -20.69
N LYS A 218 -1.94 -0.81 -21.95
CA LYS A 218 -2.77 -0.54 -23.14
C LYS A 218 -3.76 -1.66 -23.45
N ILE A 219 -3.47 -2.88 -22.97
CA ILE A 219 -4.27 -4.09 -23.21
C ILE A 219 -5.20 -4.38 -22.03
N LEU A 220 -4.90 -3.81 -20.86
CA LEU A 220 -5.68 -3.99 -19.65
C LEU A 220 -7.15 -3.55 -19.87
N PRO A 221 -8.15 -4.34 -19.43
CA PRO A 221 -9.55 -3.93 -19.55
C PRO A 221 -9.80 -2.58 -18.86
N ALA A 222 -10.53 -1.68 -19.53
CA ALA A 222 -10.76 -0.31 -19.06
C ALA A 222 -11.30 -0.25 -17.62
N LYS A 223 -12.30 -1.08 -17.30
CA LYS A 223 -12.88 -1.19 -15.95
C LYS A 223 -11.87 -1.55 -14.86
N VAL A 224 -10.84 -2.33 -15.20
CA VAL A 224 -9.78 -2.71 -14.26
C VAL A 224 -8.75 -1.58 -14.18
N ALA A 225 -8.43 -0.93 -15.29
CA ALA A 225 -7.55 0.24 -15.31
C ALA A 225 -8.11 1.42 -14.47
N GLU A 226 -9.43 1.62 -14.47
CA GLU A 226 -10.12 2.64 -13.65
C GLU A 226 -9.83 2.51 -12.15
N ILE A 227 -9.63 1.28 -11.65
CA ILE A 227 -9.29 1.02 -10.24
C ILE A 227 -8.02 1.78 -9.84
N MET A 228 -7.06 1.93 -10.76
CA MET A 228 -5.83 2.69 -10.51
C MET A 228 -6.13 4.16 -10.17
N GLU A 229 -7.01 4.79 -10.93
CA GLU A 229 -7.35 6.20 -10.73
C GLU A 229 -8.21 6.40 -9.48
N GLU A 230 -9.09 5.44 -9.18
CA GLU A 230 -9.82 5.41 -7.90
C GLU A 230 -8.86 5.31 -6.70
N LEU A 231 -7.86 4.42 -6.76
CA LEU A 231 -6.86 4.26 -5.70
C LEU A 231 -6.02 5.52 -5.51
N LYS A 232 -5.66 6.23 -6.58
CA LYS A 232 -4.98 7.54 -6.48
C LYS A 232 -5.87 8.60 -5.83
N ALA A 233 -7.15 8.65 -6.17
CA ALA A 233 -8.09 9.56 -5.52
C ALA A 233 -8.22 9.26 -4.02
N VAL A 234 -8.23 7.97 -3.65
CA VAL A 234 -8.18 7.54 -2.24
C VAL A 234 -6.88 8.01 -1.58
N GLU A 235 -5.72 7.86 -2.23
CA GLU A 235 -4.45 8.34 -1.67
C GLU A 235 -4.48 9.86 -1.38
N VAL A 236 -4.98 10.65 -2.33
CA VAL A 236 -5.15 12.11 -2.16
C VAL A 236 -6.09 12.42 -0.99
N PHE A 237 -7.22 11.72 -0.90
CA PHE A 237 -8.18 11.87 0.19
C PHE A 237 -7.54 11.57 1.56
N LEU A 238 -6.82 10.46 1.68
CA LEU A 238 -6.14 10.07 2.92
C LEU A 238 -5.08 11.09 3.35
N LYS A 239 -4.41 11.76 2.39
CA LYS A 239 -3.43 12.82 2.65
C LYS A 239 -4.08 14.16 3.02
N SER A 240 -5.35 14.38 2.70
CA SER A 240 -6.03 15.66 2.88
C SER A 240 -6.53 15.90 4.32
N ASP A 241 -6.92 14.85 5.03
CA ASP A 241 -7.43 14.95 6.39
C ASP A 241 -6.86 13.83 7.27
N SER A 242 -6.20 14.25 8.36
CA SER A 242 -5.58 13.39 9.36
C SER A 242 -6.54 12.47 10.13
N LEU A 243 -7.85 12.75 10.11
CA LEU A 243 -8.87 12.01 10.86
C LEU A 243 -9.93 11.35 9.96
N CYS A 244 -9.80 11.43 8.64
CA CYS A 244 -10.80 10.94 7.69
C CYS A 244 -11.20 9.46 7.90
N LEU A 245 -10.29 8.64 8.44
CA LEU A 245 -10.53 7.23 8.72
C LEU A 245 -11.31 6.97 10.00
N MET A 246 -11.41 7.96 10.89
CA MET A 246 -12.13 7.88 12.17
C MET A 246 -13.59 8.30 12.04
N GLU A 247 -13.99 8.82 10.87
CA GLU A 247 -15.33 9.32 10.63
C GLU A 247 -16.28 8.23 10.15
N GLY A 248 -17.57 8.40 10.47
CA GLY A 248 -18.66 7.55 10.00
C GLY A 248 -18.82 6.23 10.74
N ASP A 249 -19.88 5.51 10.37
CA ASP A 249 -20.28 4.24 11.02
C ASP A 249 -19.34 3.07 10.69
N ARG A 250 -18.69 3.13 9.53
CA ARG A 250 -17.76 2.08 9.07
C ARG A 250 -16.53 1.94 9.98
N PHE A 251 -16.06 3.03 10.58
CA PHE A 251 -14.99 2.97 11.58
C PHE A 251 -15.40 2.18 12.83
N LYS A 252 -16.66 2.34 13.27
CA LYS A 252 -17.17 1.68 14.48
C LYS A 252 -17.44 0.19 14.29
N THR A 253 -17.74 -0.21 13.06
CA THR A 253 -18.25 -1.56 12.74
C THR A 253 -17.23 -2.44 12.04
N LEU A 254 -16.21 -1.86 11.39
CA LEU A 254 -15.25 -2.61 10.58
C LEU A 254 -13.81 -2.38 11.07
N PRO A 255 -12.99 -3.45 11.11
CA PRO A 255 -11.55 -3.32 11.35
C PRO A 255 -10.91 -2.41 10.30
N THR A 256 -9.84 -1.71 10.67
CA THR A 256 -9.16 -0.75 9.79
C THR A 256 -7.66 -0.84 9.99
N ILE A 257 -6.87 -0.89 8.91
CA ILE A 257 -5.41 -0.69 8.99
C ILE A 257 -5.04 0.55 8.18
N PRO A 258 -4.56 1.64 8.81
CA PRO A 258 -4.17 2.85 8.11
C PRO A 258 -2.82 2.70 7.40
N SER A 259 -2.60 3.50 6.35
CA SER A 259 -1.27 3.64 5.76
C SER A 259 -0.30 4.29 6.75
N ALA A 260 0.74 3.56 7.15
CA ALA A 260 1.75 4.06 8.08
C ALA A 260 2.47 5.30 7.56
N HIS A 261 2.72 5.38 6.25
CA HIS A 261 3.32 6.54 5.61
C HIS A 261 2.43 7.79 5.74
N VAL A 262 1.13 7.65 5.46
CA VAL A 262 0.18 8.77 5.55
C VAL A 262 -0.02 9.21 6.99
N LEU A 263 -0.12 8.27 7.93
CA LEU A 263 -0.26 8.60 9.34
C LEU A 263 1.00 9.32 9.88
N ALA A 264 2.19 8.81 9.54
CA ALA A 264 3.46 9.47 9.92
C ALA A 264 3.56 10.87 9.31
N MET A 265 3.16 11.06 8.04
CA MET A 265 3.10 12.37 7.40
C MET A 265 2.25 13.37 8.20
N HIS A 266 1.00 12.99 8.56
CA HIS A 266 0.11 13.85 9.35
C HIS A 266 0.71 14.24 10.71
N VAL A 267 1.35 13.28 11.40
CA VAL A 267 2.04 13.55 12.67
C VAL A 267 3.20 14.54 12.46
N GLN A 268 4.03 14.32 11.44
CA GLN A 268 5.17 15.19 11.13
C GLN A 268 4.74 16.61 10.73
N GLN A 269 3.62 16.76 10.02
CA GLN A 269 3.04 18.07 9.70
C GLN A 269 2.65 18.81 10.98
N LEU A 270 1.97 18.12 11.91
CA LEU A 270 1.62 18.69 13.21
C LEU A 270 2.84 18.97 14.09
N GLU A 271 3.94 18.25 13.93
CA GLU A 271 5.17 18.48 14.69
C GLU A 271 5.94 19.72 14.22
N THR A 272 5.68 20.21 13.00
CA THR A 272 6.44 21.31 12.41
C THR A 272 6.28 22.63 13.19
N GLY A 273 7.38 23.37 13.36
CA GLY A 273 7.45 24.62 14.13
C GLY A 273 7.66 24.44 15.64
N GLY A 274 7.80 25.55 16.39
CA GLY A 274 8.10 25.52 17.82
C GLY A 274 6.95 25.06 18.72
N PHE A 275 7.27 24.32 19.78
CA PHE A 275 6.32 23.80 20.78
C PHE A 275 6.14 24.69 22.01
N THR A 276 7.00 25.68 22.18
CA THR A 276 6.97 26.65 23.28
C THR A 276 6.53 28.02 22.78
N MET A 277 5.92 28.79 23.67
CA MET A 277 5.62 30.21 23.51
C MET A 277 6.83 31.05 23.97
N THR A 278 6.80 32.36 23.73
CA THR A 278 7.89 33.28 24.13
C THR A 278 8.11 33.34 25.64
N ASN A 279 7.08 33.07 26.44
CA ASN A 279 7.15 32.96 27.89
C ASN A 279 7.64 31.58 28.39
N GLY A 280 8.05 30.69 27.49
CA GLY A 280 8.50 29.32 27.83
C GLY A 280 7.37 28.29 28.01
N ALA A 281 6.10 28.69 28.04
CA ALA A 281 4.97 27.76 28.19
C ALA A 281 4.76 26.88 26.95
N HIS A 282 4.28 25.65 27.13
CA HIS A 282 4.00 24.74 26.02
C HIS A 282 2.69 25.07 25.30
N LYS A 283 2.68 24.94 23.97
CA LYS A 283 1.49 25.09 23.12
C LYS A 283 0.57 23.88 23.27
N TRP A 284 -0.25 23.86 24.32
CA TRP A 284 -1.11 22.73 24.66
C TRP A 284 -2.04 22.27 23.52
N THR A 285 -2.62 23.20 22.75
CA THR A 285 -3.46 22.87 21.59
C THR A 285 -2.72 22.05 20.55
N LYS A 286 -1.43 22.36 20.30
CA LYS A 286 -0.58 21.61 19.36
C LYS A 286 -0.36 20.19 19.88
N LEU A 287 -0.02 20.05 21.16
CA LEU A 287 0.19 18.74 21.81
C LEU A 287 -1.07 17.88 21.79
N ARG A 288 -2.23 18.49 22.08
CA ARG A 288 -3.53 17.82 22.03
C ARG A 288 -3.86 17.31 20.64
N ASN A 289 -3.58 18.10 19.59
CA ASN A 289 -3.82 17.70 18.21
C ASN A 289 -2.91 16.54 17.79
N ILE A 290 -1.62 16.58 18.16
CA ILE A 290 -0.69 15.47 17.91
C ILE A 290 -1.19 14.20 18.61
N ALA A 291 -1.52 14.30 19.90
CA ALA A 291 -2.06 13.18 20.68
C ALA A 291 -3.31 12.59 20.01
N LYS A 292 -4.24 13.44 19.54
CA LYS A 292 -5.45 13.00 18.83
C LYS A 292 -5.11 12.17 17.58
N VAL A 293 -4.13 12.58 16.79
CA VAL A 293 -3.75 11.87 15.56
C VAL A 293 -3.04 10.55 15.86
N VAL A 294 -2.09 10.52 16.79
CA VAL A 294 -1.36 9.27 17.11
C VAL A 294 -2.22 8.25 17.84
N SER A 295 -3.18 8.68 18.67
CA SER A 295 -4.11 7.78 19.38
C SER A 295 -5.02 6.98 18.43
N GLN A 296 -5.13 7.37 17.16
CA GLN A 296 -5.82 6.57 16.15
C GLN A 296 -5.19 5.18 15.99
N VAL A 297 -3.86 5.05 16.15
CA VAL A 297 -3.17 3.76 16.04
C VAL A 297 -3.78 2.73 16.98
N HIS A 298 -3.94 3.11 18.25
CA HIS A 298 -4.55 2.26 19.26
C HIS A 298 -6.02 1.97 18.92
N ALA A 299 -6.79 3.00 18.53
CA ALA A 299 -8.19 2.82 18.19
C ALA A 299 -8.42 1.82 17.03
N PHE A 300 -7.50 1.78 16.05
CA PHE A 300 -7.56 0.81 14.97
C PHE A 300 -7.11 -0.61 15.37
N GLN A 301 -6.33 -0.75 16.44
CA GLN A 301 -5.88 -2.06 16.95
C GLN A 301 -6.94 -2.75 17.82
N GLU A 302 -7.88 -2.01 18.40
CA GLU A 302 -8.97 -2.57 19.24
C GLU A 302 -9.87 -3.55 18.48
N ASN A 303 -10.03 -3.37 17.16
CA ASN A 303 -10.89 -4.20 16.32
C ASN A 303 -10.04 -4.92 15.26
N PRO A 304 -9.52 -6.13 15.54
CA PRO A 304 -8.73 -6.89 14.59
C PRO A 304 -9.61 -7.61 13.54
N TYR A 305 -9.02 -7.86 12.38
CA TYR A 305 -9.56 -8.77 11.36
C TYR A 305 -9.54 -10.22 11.87
N THR A 306 -10.60 -10.95 11.57
CA THR A 306 -10.85 -12.34 12.04
C THR A 306 -10.93 -13.35 10.89
N TYR A 307 -10.25 -13.09 9.78
CA TYR A 307 -10.19 -14.03 8.65
C TYR A 307 -9.47 -15.34 9.02
N ALA A 308 -9.85 -16.44 8.38
CA ALA A 308 -9.15 -17.72 8.56
C ALA A 308 -7.73 -17.67 7.96
N PRO A 309 -6.68 -17.99 8.73
CA PRO A 309 -5.31 -18.00 8.21
C PRO A 309 -5.08 -19.23 7.31
N ASP A 310 -4.48 -19.00 6.15
CA ASP A 310 -3.89 -20.04 5.32
C ASP A 310 -2.37 -19.96 5.46
N PHE A 311 -1.81 -20.81 6.32
CA PHE A 311 -0.38 -20.78 6.63
C PHE A 311 0.51 -21.10 5.44
N LYS A 312 0.06 -21.95 4.51
CA LYS A 312 0.83 -22.30 3.31
C LYS A 312 0.92 -21.11 2.38
N LEU A 313 -0.21 -20.45 2.13
CA LEU A 313 -0.26 -19.23 1.31
C LEU A 313 0.51 -18.08 1.96
N GLN A 314 0.38 -17.89 3.28
CA GLN A 314 1.14 -16.88 4.02
C GLN A 314 2.65 -17.11 3.95
N SER A 315 3.10 -18.36 4.12
CA SER A 315 4.53 -18.71 3.99
C SER A 315 5.05 -18.40 2.60
N TYR A 316 4.29 -18.78 1.56
CA TYR A 316 4.60 -18.45 0.17
C TYR A 316 4.71 -16.94 -0.05
N LEU A 317 3.73 -16.16 0.40
CA LEU A 317 3.73 -14.69 0.26
C LEU A 317 4.94 -14.06 0.97
N ARG A 318 5.25 -14.47 2.20
CA ARG A 318 6.43 -13.98 2.93
C ARG A 318 7.72 -14.30 2.19
N GLN A 319 7.85 -15.50 1.64
CA GLN A 319 9.03 -15.91 0.88
C GLN A 319 9.20 -15.03 -0.38
N ARG A 320 8.11 -14.80 -1.13
CA ARG A 320 8.14 -13.94 -2.33
C ARG A 320 8.48 -12.49 -1.98
N ILE A 321 7.82 -11.90 -0.98
CA ILE A 321 8.11 -10.54 -0.52
C ILE A 321 9.57 -10.43 -0.08
N THR A 322 10.07 -11.42 0.68
CA THR A 322 11.46 -11.43 1.16
C THR A 322 12.47 -11.56 0.01
N ARG A 323 12.16 -12.35 -1.03
CA ARG A 323 13.01 -12.52 -2.21
C ARG A 323 13.23 -11.19 -2.95
N PHE A 324 12.20 -10.34 -3.01
CA PHE A 324 12.26 -9.10 -3.77
C PHE A 324 12.43 -7.83 -2.93
N LYS A 325 12.50 -7.92 -1.60
CA LYS A 325 12.52 -6.75 -0.70
C LYS A 325 13.59 -5.69 -1.04
N ASP A 326 14.76 -6.14 -1.50
CA ASP A 326 15.91 -5.29 -1.84
C ASP A 326 16.23 -5.35 -3.36
N ALA A 327 15.27 -5.79 -4.18
CA ALA A 327 15.49 -5.96 -5.61
C ALA A 327 15.59 -4.61 -6.34
N ASP A 328 16.56 -4.50 -7.25
CA ASP A 328 16.62 -3.40 -8.20
C ASP A 328 15.65 -3.67 -9.36
N ILE A 329 14.50 -2.97 -9.34
CA ILE A 329 13.47 -3.09 -10.36
C ILE A 329 14.00 -2.73 -11.75
N SER A 330 14.96 -1.81 -11.86
CA SER A 330 15.57 -1.42 -13.13
C SER A 330 16.42 -2.54 -13.71
N ALA A 331 17.24 -3.17 -12.88
CA ALA A 331 18.04 -4.32 -13.30
C ALA A 331 17.13 -5.49 -13.71
N LEU A 332 16.14 -5.84 -12.88
CA LEU A 332 15.19 -6.91 -13.17
C LEU A 332 14.40 -6.68 -14.48
N ALA A 333 14.09 -5.41 -14.78
CA ALA A 333 13.34 -5.08 -15.97
C ALA A 333 14.20 -5.13 -17.25
N ALA A 334 15.48 -4.80 -17.16
CA ALA A 334 16.42 -4.81 -18.28
C ALA A 334 16.66 -6.22 -18.82
N ASP A 335 16.64 -7.22 -17.93
CA ASP A 335 16.86 -8.63 -18.27
C ASP A 335 15.67 -9.28 -18.99
N ASN A 336 14.55 -8.57 -19.16
CA ASN A 336 13.33 -9.13 -19.70
C ASN A 336 12.80 -8.37 -20.94
N CYS A 337 12.99 -8.99 -22.10
CA CYS A 337 12.57 -8.49 -23.41
C CYS A 337 11.06 -8.25 -23.56
N ALA A 338 10.23 -8.78 -22.64
CA ALA A 338 8.78 -8.55 -22.63
C ALA A 338 8.38 -7.17 -22.08
N ASN A 339 9.27 -6.47 -21.38
CA ASN A 339 8.96 -5.18 -20.76
C ASN A 339 8.99 -4.03 -21.75
N PHE A 340 10.04 -4.00 -22.57
CA PHE A 340 10.25 -2.97 -23.57
C PHE A 340 10.61 -3.68 -24.86
N HIS A 341 9.85 -3.44 -25.93
CA HIS A 341 10.32 -3.81 -27.25
C HIS A 341 11.68 -3.14 -27.45
N GLN A 342 12.76 -3.90 -27.48
CA GLN A 342 14.02 -3.42 -28.03
C GLN A 342 13.70 -2.97 -29.45
N ILE A 343 13.52 -1.66 -29.65
CA ILE A 343 13.62 -1.10 -30.99
C ILE A 343 15.06 -1.42 -31.37
N PRO A 344 15.33 -2.24 -32.41
CA PRO A 344 16.70 -2.50 -32.80
C PRO A 344 17.34 -1.14 -33.08
N ALA A 345 18.36 -0.79 -32.30
CA ALA A 345 19.03 0.52 -32.37
C ALA A 345 19.45 0.86 -33.82
N GLU A 346 19.62 -0.16 -34.65
CA GLU A 346 19.90 -0.02 -36.08
C GLU A 346 18.80 0.68 -36.90
N LYS A 347 17.51 0.48 -36.62
CA LYS A 347 16.45 1.04 -37.50
C LYS A 347 16.26 2.54 -37.29
N HIS A 348 16.45 3.02 -36.06
CA HIS A 348 16.30 4.45 -35.76
C HIS A 348 17.57 5.24 -36.09
N SER A 349 18.76 4.65 -35.91
CA SER A 349 20.02 5.31 -36.28
C SER A 349 20.17 5.44 -37.81
N ARG A 350 19.81 4.40 -38.58
CA ARG A 350 19.83 4.45 -40.06
C ARG A 350 18.88 5.52 -40.61
N LYS A 351 17.65 5.63 -40.07
CA LYS A 351 16.71 6.71 -40.46
C LYS A 351 17.25 8.11 -40.17
N ILE A 352 17.86 8.32 -39.00
CA ILE A 352 18.44 9.63 -38.63
C ILE A 352 19.65 9.95 -39.51
N GLN A 353 20.53 8.97 -39.77
CA GLN A 353 21.67 9.12 -40.67
C GLN A 353 21.24 9.38 -42.13
N ASP A 354 20.20 8.70 -42.62
CA ASP A 354 19.66 8.90 -43.97
C ASP A 354 18.95 10.24 -44.14
N THR A 355 18.40 10.78 -43.05
CA THR A 355 17.79 12.13 -43.04
C THR A 355 18.89 13.20 -43.04
N LEU A 356 19.94 13.02 -42.23
CA LEU A 356 21.11 13.89 -42.21
C LEU A 356 21.89 13.88 -43.53
N ARG A 357 22.04 12.71 -44.18
CA ARG A 357 22.64 12.63 -45.53
C ARG A 357 21.81 13.37 -46.58
N ARG A 358 20.49 13.21 -46.56
CA ARG A 358 19.60 13.93 -47.48
C ARG A 358 19.64 15.43 -47.29
N MET A 359 19.66 15.89 -46.05
CA MET A 359 19.83 17.33 -45.75
C MET A 359 21.18 17.85 -46.23
N LYS A 360 22.27 17.08 -46.09
CA LYS A 360 23.60 17.50 -46.56
C LYS A 360 23.69 17.59 -48.08
N ALA A 361 22.93 16.78 -48.82
CA ALA A 361 22.86 16.81 -50.27
C ALA A 361 22.02 17.97 -50.84
N THR A 362 21.14 18.59 -50.06
CA THR A 362 20.38 19.79 -50.46
C THR A 362 21.12 21.11 -50.21
N PHE A 363 22.29 21.08 -49.58
CA PHE A 363 23.15 22.24 -49.34
C PHE A 363 24.45 22.24 -50.17
N GLN A 364 24.56 21.34 -51.17
CA GLN A 364 25.52 21.41 -52.27
C GLN A 364 24.74 21.70 -53.55
#